data_AF-A0A7C3M0R8-F1
#
_entry.id   AF-A0A7C3M0R8-F1
#
_cell.length_a   1.000
_cell.length_b   1.000
_cell.length_c   1.000
_cell.angle_alpha   90.00
_cell.angle_beta   90.00
_cell.angle_gamma   90.00
#
_symmetry.space_group_name_H-M   'P 1'
#
loop_
_entity.id
_entity.type
_entity.pdbx_description
1 polymer ?
#
loop_
_entity_poly.entity_id
_entity_poly.type
_entity_poly.pdbx_seq_one_letter_code
_entity_poly.pdbx_strand_id
1 'polypeptide(L)' 'IAKGIDYLALKIKDIARENKVPIIENPALARALYDQVEVEQEIPNEFYQAIAEIFTYIYQLNKR' A
#
# COMPACT_ATOMS: atom_id res chain seq x y z
N ILE A 1 0.87 2.60 -8.85
CA ILE A 1 -0.17 2.71 -9.90
C ILE A 1 -1.49 3.33 -9.44
N ALA A 2 -1.84 3.38 -8.14
CA ALA A 2 -3.09 4.00 -7.70
C ALA A 2 -2.98 4.52 -6.26
N LYS A 3 -3.69 5.61 -5.96
CA LYS A 3 -3.96 6.13 -4.61
C LYS A 3 -5.35 6.75 -4.59
N GLY A 4 -5.98 6.87 -3.42
CA GLY A 4 -7.31 7.47 -3.31
C GLY A 4 -7.80 7.62 -1.87
N ILE A 5 -8.83 8.45 -1.69
CA ILE A 5 -9.53 8.69 -0.42
C ILE A 5 -11.01 8.35 -0.53
N ASP A 6 -11.68 8.25 0.61
CA ASP A 6 -13.12 8.03 0.74
C ASP A 6 -13.64 6.91 -0.18
N TYR A 7 -14.58 7.23 -1.05
CA TYR A 7 -15.19 6.29 -1.98
C TYR A 7 -14.17 5.63 -2.92
N LEU A 8 -13.17 6.38 -3.40
CA LEU A 8 -12.16 5.82 -4.29
C LEU A 8 -11.28 4.80 -3.55
N ALA A 9 -10.92 5.06 -2.29
CA ALA A 9 -10.20 4.11 -1.46
C ALA A 9 -11.00 2.80 -1.25
N LEU A 10 -12.31 2.91 -1.03
CA LEU A 10 -13.20 1.74 -0.94
C LEU A 10 -13.16 0.92 -2.24
N LYS A 11 -13.27 1.58 -3.40
CA LYS A 11 -13.19 0.91 -4.70
C LYS A 11 -11.85 0.24 -4.96
N ILE A 12 -10.74 0.87 -4.60
CA ILE A 12 -9.40 0.25 -4.69
C ILE A 12 -9.35 -1.03 -3.85
N LYS A 13 -9.89 -0.99 -2.62
CA LYS A 13 -9.92 -2.17 -1.74
C LYS A 13 -10.82 -3.29 -2.30
N ASP A 14 -11.95 -2.96 -2.89
CA ASP A 14 -12.84 -3.96 -3.51
C ASP A 14 -12.13 -4.70 -4.65
N ILE A 15 -11.52 -3.95 -5.57
CA ILE A 15 -10.73 -4.52 -6.69
C ILE A 15 -9.55 -5.35 -6.18
N ALA A 16 -8.86 -4.89 -5.12
CA ALA A 16 -7.77 -5.64 -4.51
C ALA A 16 -8.25 -6.99 -3.97
N ARG A 17 -9.41 -7.06 -3.31
CA ARG A 17 -10.00 -8.32 -2.83
C ARG A 17 -10.36 -9.26 -3.97
N GLU A 18 -11.00 -8.75 -5.02
CA GLU A 18 -11.36 -9.54 -6.21
C GLU A 18 -10.14 -10.20 -6.86
N ASN A 19 -9.01 -9.49 -6.87
CA ASN A 19 -7.75 -9.95 -7.45
C ASN A 19 -6.81 -10.65 -6.44
N LYS A 20 -7.29 -10.93 -5.22
CA LYS A 20 -6.51 -11.57 -4.15
C LYS A 20 -5.21 -10.84 -3.80
N VAL A 21 -5.20 -9.52 -3.93
CA VAL A 21 -4.10 -8.66 -3.49
C VAL A 21 -4.20 -8.45 -1.98
N PRO A 22 -3.16 -8.75 -1.17
CA PRO A 22 -3.17 -8.52 0.27
C PRO A 22 -3.40 -7.05 0.61
N ILE A 23 -4.26 -6.80 1.61
CA ILE A 23 -4.55 -5.45 2.11
C ILE A 23 -3.96 -5.34 3.52
N ILE A 24 -2.97 -4.47 3.69
CA ILE A 24 -2.30 -4.21 4.97
C ILE A 24 -2.74 -2.86 5.50
N GLU A 25 -3.19 -2.84 6.76
CA GLU A 25 -3.58 -1.60 7.42
C GLU A 25 -2.38 -0.97 8.14
N ASN A 26 -1.94 0.19 7.65
CA ASN A 26 -0.97 1.05 8.31
C ASN A 26 -1.38 2.52 8.09
N PRO A 27 -2.22 3.10 8.96
CA PRO A 27 -2.78 4.43 8.73
C PRO A 27 -1.72 5.54 8.68
N ALA A 28 -0.63 5.42 9.43
CA ALA A 28 0.44 6.42 9.45
C ALA A 28 1.19 6.45 8.11
N LEU A 29 1.63 5.28 7.63
CA LEU A 29 2.33 5.17 6.35
C LEU A 29 1.41 5.52 5.17
N ALA A 30 0.15 5.08 5.20
CA ALA A 30 -0.81 5.37 4.13
C ALA A 30 -1.05 6.87 3.97
N ARG A 31 -1.19 7.63 5.07
CA ARG A 31 -1.31 9.10 5.03
C ARG A 31 -0.04 9.75 4.48
N ALA A 32 1.12 9.35 5.00
CA ALA A 32 2.39 9.92 4.56
C ALA A 32 2.65 9.68 3.05
N LEU A 33 2.35 8.48 2.55
CA LEU A 33 2.46 8.18 1.11
C LEU A 33 1.42 8.93 0.28
N TYR A 34 0.19 9.08 0.77
CA TYR A 34 -0.84 9.84 0.07
C TYR A 34 -0.45 11.30 -0.13
N ASP A 35 0.12 11.91 0.91
CA ASP A 35 0.51 13.33 0.93
C ASP A 35 1.79 13.60 0.12
N GLN A 36 2.73 12.66 0.05
CA GLN A 36 4.07 12.90 -0.51
C GLN A 36 4.35 12.22 -1.86
N VAL A 37 3.53 11.26 -2.28
CA VAL A 37 3.80 10.46 -3.48
C VAL A 37 2.63 10.52 -4.45
N GLU A 38 2.89 10.93 -5.69
CA GLU A 38 1.90 10.91 -6.76
C GLU A 38 1.80 9.56 -7.47
N VAL A 39 0.70 9.35 -8.19
CA VAL A 39 0.54 8.16 -9.02
C VAL A 39 1.60 8.16 -10.12
N GLU A 40 2.14 6.98 -10.44
CA GLU A 40 3.30 6.78 -11.34
C GLU A 40 4.62 7.42 -10.88
N GLN A 41 4.65 8.05 -9.71
CA GLN A 41 5.89 8.55 -9.12
C GLN A 41 6.63 7.42 -8.39
N GLU A 42 7.96 7.42 -8.50
CA GLU A 42 8.80 6.60 -7.64
C GLU A 42 8.66 7.00 -6.17
N ILE A 43 8.75 6.00 -5.31
CA ILE A 43 8.63 6.21 -3.87
C ILE A 43 9.90 6.88 -3.36
N PRO A 44 9.81 7.95 -2.55
CA PRO A 44 10.98 8.55 -1.92
C PRO A 44 11.74 7.59 -0.98
N ASN A 45 13.07 7.74 -0.93
CA ASN A 45 13.97 6.89 -0.15
C ASN A 45 13.61 6.81 1.35
N GLU A 46 13.03 7.87 1.92
CA GLU A 46 12.59 7.91 3.32
C GLU A 46 11.55 6.84 3.69
N PHE A 47 10.80 6.32 2.71
CA PHE A 47 9.80 5.27 2.94
C PHE A 47 10.34 3.85 2.75
N TYR A 48 11.57 3.68 2.27
CA TYR A 48 12.07 2.37 1.84
C TYR A 48 12.10 1.35 2.97
N GLN A 49 12.51 1.75 4.17
CA GLN A 49 12.53 0.86 5.32
C GLN A 49 11.13 0.33 5.65
N ALA A 50 10.14 1.22 5.77
CA ALA A 50 8.78 0.85 6.10
C ALA A 50 8.15 -0.08 5.05
N ILE A 51 8.47 0.13 3.77
CA ILE A 51 7.97 -0.72 2.67
C ILE A 51 8.68 -2.08 2.67
N ALA A 52 9.99 -2.13 2.94
CA ALA A 52 10.74 -3.37 3.04
C ALA A 52 10.20 -4.26 4.17
N GLU A 53 9.79 -3.67 5.30
CA GLU A 53 9.13 -4.38 6.40
C GLU A 53 7.78 -5.00 5.95
N ILE A 54 6.98 -4.25 5.19
CA ILE A 54 5.71 -4.77 4.62
C ILE A 54 5.95 -5.92 3.64
N PHE A 55 6.93 -5.79 2.74
CA PHE A 55 7.26 -6.87 1.80
C PHE A 55 7.75 -8.12 2.54
N THR A 56 8.55 -7.94 3.59
CA THR A 56 9.00 -9.04 4.44
C THR A 56 7.81 -9.75 5.10
N TYR A 57 6.86 -8.98 5.63
CA TYR A 57 5.64 -9.53 6.21
C TYR A 57 4.81 -10.35 5.20
N ILE A 58 4.57 -9.81 4.01
CA ILE A 58 3.84 -10.51 2.93
C ILE A 58 4.55 -11.81 2.53
N TYR A 59 5.88 -11.76 2.40
CA TYR A 59 6.68 -12.94 2.05
C TYR A 59 6.56 -14.05 3.10
N GLN A 60 6.54 -13.69 4.38
CA GLN A 60 6.36 -14.64 5.48
C GLN A 60 4.95 -15.21 5.52
N LEU A 61 3.92 -14.42 5.20
CA LEU A 61 2.54 -14.90 5.09
C LEU A 61 2.38 -15.94 3.98
N ASN A 62 2.97 -15.70 2.81
CA ASN A 62 2.86 -16.59 1.64
C ASN A 62 3.68 -17.88 1.75
N LYS A 63 4.64 -17.94 2.69
CA LYS A 63 5.46 -19.12 2.96
C LYS A 63 4.81 -20.15 3.89
N ARG A 64 3.66 -19.81 4.48
CA ARG A 64 2.85 -20.70 5.31
C ARG A 64 1.76 -21.35 4.47
#